data_AF-A0A660UWQ0-F1
#
_entry.id   AF-A0A660UWQ0-F1
#
_cell.length_a   1.000
_cell.length_b   1.000
_cell.length_c   1.000
_cell.angle_alpha   90.00
_cell.angle_beta   90.00
_cell.angle_gamma   90.00
#
_symmetry.space_group_name_H-M   'P 1'
#
loop_
_entity.id
_entity.type
_entity.pdbx_description
1 polymer ?
#
loop_
_entity_poly.entity_id
_entity_poly.type
_entity_poly.pdbx_seq_one_letter_code
_entity_poly.pdbx_strand_id
1 'polypeptide(L)'
;MAKLYGLIFDVDGVIADTEGVNAQASIAMFEELFGLKGIVRADFEKGLGRGAAAYVRAAAEIHGFNMTDEQVAEATAMRQEKFLAILAEVSIDRLPRLV
;
A
#
# COMPACT_ATOMS: atom_id res chain seq x y z
N MET A 1 -35.53 26.38 -1.05
CA MET A 1 -34.70 25.56 -0.13
C MET A 1 -33.35 25.36 -0.79
N ALA A 2 -32.26 25.69 -0.09
CA ALA A 2 -30.92 25.37 -0.58
C ALA A 2 -30.72 23.85 -0.53
N LYS A 3 -30.22 23.24 -1.62
CA LYS A 3 -29.90 21.81 -1.63
C LYS A 3 -28.73 21.56 -0.69
N LEU A 4 -28.91 20.64 0.26
CA LEU A 4 -27.84 20.10 1.07
C LEU A 4 -27.18 18.96 0.30
N TYR A 5 -25.85 19.00 0.17
CA TYR A 5 -25.08 17.92 -0.46
C TYR A 5 -24.25 17.21 0.62
N GLY A 6 -24.08 15.90 0.47
CA GLY A 6 -23.12 15.11 1.24
C GLY A 6 -21.87 14.84 0.40
N LEU A 7 -20.70 14.94 1.03
CA LEU A 7 -19.40 14.63 0.43
C LEU A 7 -18.79 13.46 1.19
N ILE A 8 -18.30 12.45 0.46
CA ILE A 8 -17.51 11.34 0.98
C ILE A 8 -16.12 11.48 0.38
N PHE A 9 -15.12 11.60 1.24
CA PHE A 9 -13.72 11.75 0.83
C PHE A 9 -13.00 10.43 1.00
N ASP A 10 -12.26 10.04 -0.02
CA ASP A 10 -11.21 9.04 0.13
C ASP A 10 -10.08 9.61 1.01
N VAL A 11 -9.24 8.74 1.56
CA VAL A 11 -8.10 9.15 2.38
C VAL A 11 -6.84 9.22 1.53
N ASP A 12 -6.50 8.14 0.82
CA ASP A 12 -5.24 8.03 0.09
C ASP A 12 -5.25 8.92 -1.17
N GLY A 13 -4.27 9.81 -1.28
CA GLY A 13 -4.19 10.76 -2.40
C GLY A 13 -5.29 11.83 -2.42
N VAL A 14 -6.17 11.88 -1.41
CA VAL A 14 -7.22 12.91 -1.27
C VAL A 14 -7.10 13.70 0.03
N ILE A 15 -6.83 13.04 1.16
CA ILE A 15 -6.60 13.68 2.46
C ILE A 15 -5.11 13.66 2.82
N ALA A 16 -4.40 12.58 2.47
CA ALA A 16 -2.97 12.43 2.68
C ALA A 16 -2.33 11.57 1.59
N ASP A 17 -1.09 11.89 1.21
CA ASP A 17 -0.28 10.98 0.39
C ASP A 17 0.26 9.86 1.29
N THR A 18 -0.51 8.77 1.37
CA THR A 18 -0.12 7.55 2.10
C THR A 18 0.46 6.49 1.18
N GLU A 19 0.53 6.77 -0.13
CA GLU A 19 0.96 5.82 -1.14
C GLU A 19 2.45 5.48 -0.99
N GLY A 20 3.28 6.48 -0.62
CA GLY A 20 4.69 6.26 -0.30
C GLY A 20 4.88 5.31 0.90
N VAL A 21 4.09 5.48 1.94
CA VAL A 21 4.14 4.62 3.15
C VAL A 21 3.65 3.21 2.82
N ASN A 22 2.59 3.09 2.03
CA ASN A 22 2.07 1.81 1.54
C ASN A 22 3.12 1.04 0.73
N ALA A 23 3.82 1.71 -0.19
CA ALA A 23 4.88 1.11 -0.98
C ALA A 23 6.06 0.66 -0.10
N GLN A 24 6.49 1.50 0.84
CA GLN A 24 7.58 1.18 1.76
C GLN A 24 7.27 -0.05 2.63
N ALA A 25 6.06 -0.10 3.23
CA ALA A 25 5.62 -1.24 4.02
C ALA A 25 5.60 -2.54 3.19
N SER A 26 5.16 -2.44 1.94
CA SER A 26 5.04 -3.59 1.03
C SER A 26 6.41 -4.10 0.57
N ILE A 27 7.35 -3.21 0.26
CA ILE A 27 8.73 -3.57 -0.09
C ILE A 27 9.40 -4.29 1.09
N ALA A 28 9.29 -3.74 2.29
CA ALA A 28 9.85 -4.35 3.50
C ALA A 28 9.23 -5.73 3.79
N MET A 29 7.93 -5.91 3.55
CA MET A 29 7.26 -7.20 3.68
C MET A 29 7.83 -8.23 2.70
N PHE A 30 8.05 -7.86 1.43
CA PHE A 30 8.58 -8.78 0.42
C PHE A 30 10.00 -9.25 0.71
N GLU A 31 10.86 -8.35 1.18
CA GLU A 31 12.22 -8.70 1.57
C GLU A 31 12.22 -9.65 2.78
N GLU A 32 11.34 -9.43 3.76
CA GLU A 32 11.30 -10.24 4.98
C GLU A 32 10.68 -11.63 4.78
N LEU A 33 9.54 -11.72 4.09
CA LEU A 33 8.83 -13.00 3.90
C LEU A 33 9.45 -13.87 2.82
N PHE A 34 9.91 -13.26 1.72
CA PHE A 34 10.25 -14.00 0.51
C PHE A 34 11.70 -13.76 0.06
N GLY A 35 12.45 -12.89 0.74
CA GLY A 35 13.82 -12.54 0.35
C GLY A 35 13.88 -11.80 -0.99
N LEU A 36 12.76 -11.27 -1.49
CA LEU A 36 12.69 -10.58 -2.77
C LEU A 36 13.22 -9.16 -2.63
N LYS A 37 14.29 -8.86 -3.37
CA LYS A 37 14.97 -7.56 -3.35
C LYS A 37 14.82 -6.85 -4.68
N GLY A 38 14.93 -5.52 -4.65
CA GLY A 38 14.84 -4.69 -5.85
C GLY A 38 13.41 -4.38 -6.29
N ILE A 39 12.42 -4.68 -5.45
CA ILE A 39 11.04 -4.23 -5.66
C ILE A 39 10.97 -2.71 -5.53
N VAL A 40 10.34 -2.06 -6.50
CA VAL A 40 10.14 -0.60 -6.55
C VAL A 40 8.65 -0.25 -6.56
N ARG A 41 8.31 1.00 -6.22
CA ARG A 41 6.90 1.47 -6.22
C ARG A 41 6.17 1.21 -7.55
N ALA A 42 6.87 1.37 -8.68
CA ALA A 42 6.31 1.15 -10.01
C ALA A 42 5.82 -0.31 -10.21
N ASP A 43 6.38 -1.28 -9.48
CA ASP A 43 5.99 -2.67 -9.61
C ASP A 43 4.56 -2.93 -9.10
N PHE A 44 4.04 -2.05 -8.25
CA PHE A 44 2.70 -2.18 -7.71
C PHE A 44 1.60 -1.52 -8.54
N GLU A 45 1.96 -0.76 -9.59
CA GLU A 45 1.02 0.09 -10.34
C GLU A 45 -0.20 -0.67 -10.89
N LYS A 46 0.02 -1.89 -11.38
CA LYS A 46 -1.06 -2.73 -11.93
C LYS A 46 -2.11 -3.15 -10.90
N GLY A 47 -1.76 -3.09 -9.61
CA GLY A 47 -2.62 -3.46 -8.49
C GLY A 47 -3.20 -2.26 -7.71
N LEU A 48 -2.82 -1.02 -8.05
CA LEU A 48 -3.34 0.19 -7.40
C LEU A 48 -4.87 0.28 -7.54
N GLY A 49 -5.55 0.63 -6.44
CA GLY A 49 -7.01 0.77 -6.38
C GLY A 49 -7.80 -0.54 -6.47
N ARG A 50 -7.15 -1.71 -6.47
CA ARG A 50 -7.79 -3.04 -6.60
C ARG A 50 -7.78 -3.86 -5.31
N GLY A 51 -7.39 -3.25 -4.20
CA GLY A 51 -7.26 -3.89 -2.90
C GLY A 51 -5.88 -4.52 -2.65
N ALA A 52 -5.61 -4.85 -1.38
CA ALA A 52 -4.28 -5.24 -0.93
C ALA A 52 -3.76 -6.55 -1.58
N ALA A 53 -4.64 -7.54 -1.77
CA ALA A 53 -4.26 -8.79 -2.41
C ALA A 53 -3.81 -8.58 -3.87
N ALA A 54 -4.55 -7.77 -4.64
CA ALA A 54 -4.20 -7.44 -6.02
C ALA A 54 -2.93 -6.60 -6.10
N TYR A 55 -2.74 -5.69 -5.14
CA TYR A 55 -1.53 -4.88 -5.00
C TYR A 55 -0.28 -5.72 -4.78
N VAL A 56 -0.33 -6.68 -3.84
CA VAL A 56 0.78 -7.59 -3.54
C VAL A 56 1.07 -8.50 -4.73
N ARG A 57 0.05 -9.10 -5.36
CA ARG A 57 0.26 -9.96 -6.54
C ARG A 57 0.92 -9.22 -7.70
N ALA A 58 0.54 -7.96 -7.96
CA ALA A 58 1.09 -7.18 -9.05
C ALA A 58 2.62 -7.04 -8.98
N ALA A 59 3.16 -6.76 -7.78
CA ALA A 59 4.59 -6.66 -7.59
C ALA A 59 5.28 -8.03 -7.68
N ALA A 60 4.70 -9.06 -7.07
CA ALA A 60 5.26 -10.41 -7.12
C ALA A 60 5.40 -10.95 -8.56
N GLU A 61 4.37 -10.73 -9.39
CA GLU A 61 4.33 -11.16 -10.79
C GLU A 61 5.46 -10.54 -11.63
N ILE A 62 5.82 -9.27 -11.39
CA ILE A 62 6.92 -8.60 -12.10
C ILE A 62 8.26 -9.25 -11.79
N HIS A 63 8.42 -9.75 -10.57
CA HIS A 63 9.61 -10.46 -10.10
C HIS A 63 9.54 -11.96 -10.37
N GLY A 64 8.57 -12.42 -11.17
CA GLY A 64 8.40 -13.83 -11.54
C GLY A 64 7.98 -14.72 -10.37
N PHE A 65 7.47 -14.14 -9.28
CA PHE A 65 7.03 -14.86 -8.09
C PHE A 65 5.51 -15.03 -8.10
N ASN A 66 5.05 -16.25 -8.31
CA ASN A 66 3.63 -16.58 -8.27
C ASN A 66 3.24 -17.00 -6.86
N MET A 67 2.56 -16.11 -6.15
CA MET A 67 2.14 -16.33 -4.76
C MET A 67 0.91 -17.25 -4.67
N THR A 68 0.91 -18.17 -3.71
CA THR A 68 -0.30 -18.90 -3.32
C THR A 68 -1.28 -17.98 -2.60
N ASP A 69 -2.54 -18.41 -2.48
CA ASP A 69 -3.57 -17.63 -1.77
C ASP A 69 -3.20 -17.44 -0.29
N GLU A 70 -2.61 -18.45 0.34
CA GLU A 70 -2.11 -18.38 1.71
C GLU A 70 -0.97 -17.36 1.85
N GLN A 71 0.00 -17.38 0.92
CA GLN A 71 1.10 -16.42 0.91
C GLN A 71 0.60 -14.98 0.71
N VAL A 72 -0.43 -14.79 -0.13
CA VAL A 72 -1.04 -13.46 -0.31
C VAL A 72 -1.77 -13.00 0.94
N ALA A 73 -2.46 -13.90 1.65
CA ALA A 73 -3.11 -13.57 2.91
C ALA A 73 -2.09 -13.16 3.99
N GLU A 74 -1.02 -13.94 4.14
CA GLU A 74 0.08 -13.66 5.07
C GLU A 74 0.78 -12.33 4.73
N ALA A 75 1.16 -12.14 3.47
CA ALA A 75 1.78 -10.91 2.99
C ALA A 75 0.89 -9.68 3.20
N THR A 76 -0.42 -9.82 2.99
CA THR A 76 -1.38 -8.73 3.21
C THR A 76 -1.46 -8.36 4.70
N ALA A 77 -1.47 -9.34 5.59
CA ALA A 77 -1.48 -9.10 7.03
C ALA A 77 -0.19 -8.42 7.51
N MET A 78 0.98 -8.95 7.13
CA MET A 78 2.27 -8.35 7.52
C MET A 78 2.43 -6.93 6.96
N ARG A 79 2.01 -6.70 5.71
CA ARG A 79 2.00 -5.36 5.11
C ARG A 79 1.17 -4.38 5.96
N GLN A 80 0.00 -4.80 6.42
CA GLN A 80 -0.85 -3.96 7.26
C GLN A 80 -0.17 -3.61 8.59
N GLU A 81 0.46 -4.58 9.25
CA GLU A 81 1.20 -4.35 10.48
C GLU A 81 2.36 -3.36 10.27
N LYS A 82 3.14 -3.54 9.21
CA LYS A 82 4.24 -2.64 8.83
C LYS A 82 3.74 -1.24 8.49
N PHE A 83 2.64 -1.14 7.76
CA PHE A 83 2.02 0.15 7.44
C PHE A 83 1.62 0.91 8.70
N LEU A 84 0.97 0.25 9.65
CA LEU A 84 0.60 0.85 10.94
C LEU A 84 1.83 1.24 11.76
N ALA A 85 2.88 0.42 11.75
CA ALA A 85 4.13 0.74 12.43
C ALA A 85 4.79 2.01 11.85
N ILE A 86 4.88 2.12 10.53
CA ILE A 86 5.44 3.32 9.88
C ILE A 86 4.55 4.53 10.16
N LEU A 87 3.22 4.39 10.07
CA LEU A 87 2.30 5.49 10.38
C LEU A 87 2.41 5.96 11.83
N ALA A 88 2.64 5.07 12.78
CA ALA A 88 2.79 5.43 14.20
C ALA A 88 4.05 6.28 14.45
N GLU A 89 5.08 6.14 13.61
CA GLU A 89 6.33 6.90 13.69
C GLU A 89 6.32 8.18 12.85
N VAL A 90 5.46 8.25 11.83
CA VAL A 90 5.35 9.40 10.94
C VAL A 90 4.38 10.44 11.51
N SER A 91 4.91 11.61 11.90
CA SER A 91 4.06 12.78 12.20
C SER A 91 3.25 13.19 10.97
N ILE A 92 1.99 13.59 11.17
CA ILE A 92 1.08 14.04 10.09
C ILE A 92 1.67 15.22 9.29
N ASP A 93 2.56 16.00 9.91
CA ASP A 93 3.28 17.11 9.27
C ASP A 93 4.30 16.66 8.20
N ARG A 94 4.66 15.37 8.19
CA ARG A 94 5.61 14.76 7.25
C ARG A 94 4.93 13.99 6.11
N LEU A 95 3.61 13.85 6.14
CA LEU A 95 2.87 13.34 4.99
C LEU A 95 2.85 14.42 3.90
N PRO A 96 3.17 14.10 2.64
CA PRO A 96 3.11 15.07 1.55
C PRO A 96 1.72 15.71 1.51
N ARG A 97 1.68 17.05 1.56
CA ARG A 97 0.43 17.79 1.42
C ARG A 97 -0.01 17.72 -0.03
N LEU A 98 -1.27 17.36 -0.25
CA LEU A 98 -1.90 17.56 -1.55
C LEU A 98 -1.99 19.06 -1.79
N VAL A 99 -1.40 19.51 -2.90
CA VAL A 99 -1.34 20.91 -3.32
C VAL A 99 -2.63 21.30 -4.02
#